data_AF-A0A354T919-F1
#
_entry.id   AF-A0A354T919-F1
#
_cell.length_a   1.000
_cell.length_b   1.000
_cell.length_c   1.000
_cell.angle_alpha   90.00
_cell.angle_beta   90.00
_cell.angle_gamma   90.00
#
_symmetry.space_group_name_H-M   'P 1'
#
loop_
_entity.id
_entity.type
_entity.pdbx_description
1 polymer ?
#
loop_
_entity_poly.entity_id
_entity_poly.type
_entity_poly.pdbx_seq_one_letter_code
_entity_poly.pdbx_strand_id
1 'polypeptide(L)'
;KEVKERFSRWFNKRRGRKGTLWMDRYKSVMVEGKGEPLHTMAAYIDLNPVRAGLVEDPKDYRWCGYAEAVSGSRRAQRGLSKVTAKPVDGWEQAGGAEAYRCLLFSSGVEIKDAQNENVVRQGVTAEEARQVLKDKGKLSSAEMVRLRVRYFSDGLVLGSKEFVENVFTENRDKFSPKRRDGARKVSESESPLYSLRRLRLRALN
;
A
#
# COMPACT_ATOMS: atom_id res chain seq x y z
N LYS A 1 -20.05 -7.15 10.13
CA LYS A 1 -20.63 -6.34 11.23
C LYS A 1 -19.57 -5.98 12.28
N GLU A 2 -18.82 -6.96 12.77
CA GLU A 2 -17.84 -6.79 13.86
C GLU A 2 -16.72 -5.76 13.59
N VAL A 3 -16.10 -5.77 12.41
CA VAL A 3 -14.98 -4.85 12.10
C VAL A 3 -15.41 -3.37 12.17
N LYS A 4 -16.53 -3.03 11.52
CA LYS A 4 -17.08 -1.66 11.52
C LYS A 4 -17.38 -1.19 12.94
N GLU A 5 -18.05 -2.03 13.74
CA GLU A 5 -18.45 -1.66 15.10
C GLU A 5 -17.24 -1.48 16.03
N ARG A 6 -16.29 -2.44 16.03
CA ARG A 6 -15.11 -2.38 16.90
C ARG A 6 -14.25 -1.15 16.58
N PHE A 7 -14.08 -0.84 15.29
CA PHE A 7 -13.35 0.36 14.89
C PHE A 7 -14.08 1.65 15.27
N SER A 8 -15.40 1.76 15.04
CA SER A 8 -16.19 2.93 15.45
C SER A 8 -16.08 3.20 16.95
N ARG A 9 -16.25 2.16 17.78
CA ARG A 9 -16.16 2.28 19.24
C ARG A 9 -14.77 2.75 19.67
N TRP A 10 -13.72 2.18 19.09
CA TRP A 10 -12.35 2.60 19.36
C TRP A 10 -12.08 4.06 18.93
N PHE A 11 -12.45 4.43 17.70
CA PHE A 11 -12.20 5.76 17.15
C PHE A 11 -12.96 6.84 17.92
N ASN A 12 -14.24 6.61 18.18
CA ASN A 12 -15.11 7.53 18.92
C ASN A 12 -14.59 7.76 20.33
N LYS A 13 -14.23 6.68 21.06
CA LYS A 13 -13.62 6.79 22.39
C LYS A 13 -12.34 7.62 22.35
N ARG A 14 -11.48 7.42 21.34
CA ARG A 14 -10.20 8.15 21.22
C ARG A 14 -10.38 9.63 20.83
N ARG A 15 -11.45 9.99 20.13
CA ARG A 15 -11.70 11.35 19.62
C ARG A 15 -12.77 12.10 20.41
N GLY A 16 -13.30 11.53 21.50
CA GLY A 16 -14.42 12.13 22.25
C GLY A 16 -15.71 12.27 21.42
N ARG A 17 -15.86 11.49 20.33
CA ARG A 17 -17.02 11.56 19.45
C ARG A 17 -18.09 10.56 19.87
N LYS A 18 -19.34 10.81 19.45
CA LYS A 18 -20.48 9.89 19.56
C LYS A 18 -21.10 9.71 18.16
N GLY A 19 -21.90 8.65 17.99
CA GLY A 19 -22.61 8.38 16.73
C GLY A 19 -21.87 7.47 15.74
N THR A 20 -22.47 7.28 14.57
CA THR A 20 -21.99 6.36 13.53
C THR A 20 -20.79 6.94 12.78
N LEU A 21 -19.74 6.14 12.58
CA LEU A 21 -18.56 6.55 11.79
C LEU A 21 -18.69 6.23 10.30
N TRP A 22 -19.51 5.23 9.97
CA TRP A 22 -19.68 4.70 8.63
C TRP A 22 -20.96 5.27 8.01
N MET A 23 -20.92 5.64 6.73
CA MET A 23 -22.13 6.12 6.03
C MET A 23 -23.10 4.95 5.78
N ASP A 24 -22.68 3.96 4.99
CA ASP A 24 -23.54 2.88 4.52
C ASP A 24 -23.06 1.47 4.93
N ARG A 25 -23.93 0.48 4.68
CA ARG A 25 -23.56 -0.95 4.74
C ARG A 25 -22.47 -1.25 3.70
N TYR A 26 -21.64 -2.27 3.98
CA TYR A 26 -20.64 -2.68 3.00
C TYR A 26 -21.34 -3.43 1.86
N LYS A 27 -20.85 -3.26 0.63
CA LYS A 27 -21.25 -4.10 -0.49
C LYS A 27 -20.40 -5.37 -0.47
N SER A 28 -21.02 -6.52 -0.73
CA SER A 28 -20.35 -7.82 -0.82
C SER A 28 -20.77 -8.45 -2.13
N VAL A 29 -19.88 -8.42 -3.11
CA VAL A 29 -20.13 -8.97 -4.45
C VAL A 29 -19.20 -10.16 -4.62
N MET A 30 -19.77 -11.31 -5.00
CA MET A 30 -18.97 -12.46 -5.36
C MET A 30 -18.34 -12.19 -6.72
N VAL A 31 -17.01 -12.27 -6.79
CA VAL A 31 -16.29 -12.18 -8.05
C VAL A 31 -16.04 -13.62 -8.50
N GLU A 32 -16.87 -14.09 -9.42
CA GLU A 32 -16.76 -15.42 -10.01
C GLU A 32 -15.90 -15.38 -11.28
N GLY A 33 -15.23 -16.49 -11.56
CA GLY A 33 -14.40 -16.65 -12.75
C GLY A 33 -12.89 -16.43 -12.51
N LYS A 34 -12.14 -16.60 -13.61
CA LYS A 34 -10.69 -16.35 -13.70
C LYS A 34 -10.47 -15.27 -14.77
N GLY A 35 -9.35 -14.55 -14.69
CA GLY A 35 -9.00 -13.51 -15.67
C GLY A 35 -9.73 -12.20 -15.42
N GLU A 36 -10.52 -11.73 -16.39
CA GLU A 36 -10.96 -10.33 -16.50
C GLU A 36 -11.75 -9.77 -15.30
N PRO A 37 -12.69 -10.50 -14.67
CA PRO A 37 -13.38 -9.99 -13.48
C PRO A 37 -12.42 -9.74 -12.31
N LEU A 38 -11.42 -10.62 -12.15
CA LEU A 38 -10.43 -10.52 -11.08
C LEU A 38 -9.42 -9.39 -11.38
N HIS A 39 -9.01 -9.23 -12.64
CA HIS A 39 -8.19 -8.10 -13.10
C HIS A 39 -8.88 -6.77 -12.79
N THR A 40 -10.14 -6.64 -13.23
CA THR A 40 -10.93 -5.41 -13.09
C THR A 40 -11.09 -5.02 -11.63
N MET A 41 -11.40 -5.97 -10.75
CA MET A 41 -11.57 -5.69 -9.33
C MET A 41 -10.26 -5.35 -8.62
N ALA A 42 -9.19 -6.08 -8.90
CA ALA A 42 -7.88 -5.79 -8.31
C ALA A 42 -7.38 -4.40 -8.74
N ALA A 43 -7.44 -4.11 -10.05
CA ALA A 43 -7.04 -2.82 -10.60
C ALA A 43 -7.94 -1.69 -10.06
N TYR A 44 -9.26 -1.90 -9.94
CA TYR A 44 -10.16 -0.91 -9.35
C TYR A 44 -9.71 -0.51 -7.94
N ILE A 45 -9.38 -1.48 -7.09
CA ILE A 45 -8.95 -1.21 -5.70
C ILE A 45 -7.65 -0.42 -5.68
N ASP A 46 -6.65 -0.86 -6.45
CA ASP A 46 -5.31 -0.27 -6.41
C ASP A 46 -5.19 1.06 -7.16
N LEU A 47 -6.11 1.36 -8.09
CA LEU A 47 -6.20 2.64 -8.79
C LEU A 47 -7.06 3.69 -8.05
N ASN A 48 -7.84 3.32 -7.05
CA ASN A 48 -8.64 4.28 -6.27
C ASN A 48 -7.84 5.45 -5.70
N PRO A 49 -6.63 5.28 -5.13
CA PRO A 49 -5.87 6.43 -4.64
C PRO A 49 -5.45 7.39 -5.76
N VAL A 50 -5.18 6.89 -6.97
CA VAL A 50 -4.91 7.73 -8.14
C VAL A 50 -6.18 8.46 -8.59
N ARG A 51 -7.29 7.73 -8.70
CA ARG A 51 -8.61 8.30 -9.05
C ARG A 51 -9.11 9.34 -8.05
N ALA A 52 -8.69 9.23 -6.79
CA ALA A 52 -8.99 10.19 -5.73
C ALA A 52 -8.00 11.36 -5.66
N GLY A 53 -6.98 11.40 -6.54
CA GLY A 53 -5.95 12.44 -6.55
C GLY A 53 -5.00 12.40 -5.34
N LEU A 54 -4.90 11.27 -4.64
CA LEU A 54 -4.03 11.13 -3.46
C LEU A 54 -2.56 10.87 -3.86
N VAL A 55 -2.35 10.23 -5.00
CA VAL A 55 -1.03 9.91 -5.58
C VAL A 55 -1.14 9.87 -7.11
N GLU A 56 -0.02 10.02 -7.81
CA GLU A 56 0.04 9.91 -9.28
C GLU A 56 0.29 8.45 -9.72
N ASP A 57 1.06 7.69 -8.94
CA ASP A 57 1.37 6.28 -9.20
C ASP A 57 0.81 5.38 -8.07
N PRO A 58 0.11 4.27 -8.38
CA PRO A 58 -0.39 3.35 -7.37
C PRO A 58 0.68 2.85 -6.39
N LYS A 59 1.96 2.74 -6.80
CA LYS A 59 3.07 2.30 -5.91
C LYS A 59 3.29 3.26 -4.74
N ASP A 60 2.93 4.52 -4.91
CA ASP A 60 3.16 5.56 -3.91
C ASP A 60 2.09 5.55 -2.81
N TYR A 61 0.93 4.93 -3.05
CA TYR A 61 -0.08 4.73 -2.01
C TYR A 61 0.16 3.43 -1.23
N ARG A 62 0.79 3.55 -0.06
CA ARG A 62 1.21 2.43 0.79
C ARG A 62 0.12 1.40 1.12
N TRP A 63 -1.14 1.83 1.16
CA TRP A 63 -2.26 1.01 1.61
C TRP A 63 -3.00 0.31 0.46
N CYS A 64 -2.41 0.22 -0.73
CA CYS A 64 -2.90 -0.63 -1.83
C CYS A 64 -2.13 -1.96 -1.92
N GLY A 65 -2.72 -2.94 -2.61
CA GLY A 65 -2.14 -4.27 -2.79
C GLY A 65 -0.83 -4.24 -3.58
N TYR A 66 -0.77 -3.43 -4.65
CA TYR A 66 0.43 -3.28 -5.45
C TYR A 66 1.64 -2.79 -4.65
N ALA A 67 1.50 -1.64 -3.97
CA ALA A 67 2.55 -1.06 -3.13
C ALA A 67 2.99 -2.05 -2.04
N GLU A 68 2.04 -2.79 -1.47
CA GLU A 68 2.34 -3.82 -0.48
C GLU A 68 3.17 -4.97 -1.08
N ALA A 69 2.85 -5.43 -2.29
CA ALA A 69 3.55 -6.51 -2.97
C ALA A 69 4.99 -6.13 -3.37
N VAL A 70 5.20 -4.94 -3.96
CA VAL A 70 6.54 -4.46 -4.34
C VAL A 70 7.40 -4.11 -3.12
N SER A 71 6.78 -3.79 -1.99
CA SER A 71 7.46 -3.67 -0.69
C SER A 71 7.89 -5.01 -0.07
N GLY A 72 7.57 -6.15 -0.69
CA GLY A 72 8.01 -7.49 -0.27
C GLY A 72 6.98 -8.33 0.49
N SER A 73 5.70 -7.93 0.55
CA SER A 73 4.67 -8.74 1.23
C SER A 73 4.33 -10.00 0.45
N ARG A 74 4.79 -11.16 0.91
CA ARG A 74 4.45 -12.47 0.32
C ARG A 74 2.95 -12.71 0.18
N ARG A 75 2.15 -12.22 1.14
CA ARG A 75 0.69 -12.35 1.07
C ARG A 75 0.11 -11.57 -0.11
N ALA A 76 0.56 -10.32 -0.28
CA ALA A 76 0.13 -9.48 -1.40
C ALA A 76 0.63 -10.05 -2.74
N GLN A 77 1.90 -10.46 -2.80
CA GLN A 77 2.50 -11.11 -3.97
C GLN A 77 1.70 -12.35 -4.40
N ARG A 78 1.38 -13.27 -3.48
CA ARG A 78 0.55 -14.44 -3.78
C ARG A 78 -0.84 -14.09 -4.30
N GLY A 79 -1.45 -13.04 -3.75
CA GLY A 79 -2.75 -12.54 -4.21
C GLY A 79 -2.68 -12.03 -5.64
N LEU A 80 -1.72 -11.15 -5.93
CA LEU A 80 -1.54 -10.54 -7.25
C LEU A 80 -0.99 -11.50 -8.30
N SER A 81 -0.22 -12.52 -7.91
CA SER A 81 0.15 -13.63 -8.80
C SER A 81 -1.10 -14.35 -9.33
N LYS A 82 -2.11 -14.58 -8.48
CA LYS A 82 -3.38 -15.16 -8.93
C LYS A 82 -4.13 -14.23 -9.88
N VAL A 83 -4.14 -12.94 -9.58
CA VAL A 83 -4.75 -11.92 -10.44
C VAL A 83 -4.13 -11.99 -11.84
N THR A 84 -2.80 -11.99 -11.92
CA THR A 84 -2.04 -11.96 -13.18
C THR A 84 -1.80 -13.33 -13.82
N ALA A 85 -2.47 -14.38 -13.34
CA ALA A 85 -2.27 -15.77 -13.77
C ALA A 85 -0.79 -16.25 -13.73
N LYS A 86 0.00 -15.70 -12.81
CA LYS A 86 1.39 -16.11 -12.55
C LYS A 86 1.46 -17.21 -11.48
N PRO A 87 2.54 -18.01 -11.44
CA PRO A 87 2.79 -18.94 -10.35
C PRO A 87 2.74 -18.23 -8.99
N VAL A 88 2.00 -18.80 -8.04
CA VAL A 88 1.71 -18.16 -6.73
C VAL A 88 2.97 -17.84 -5.93
N ASP A 89 3.99 -18.70 -6.03
CA ASP A 89 5.29 -18.52 -5.37
C ASP A 89 6.41 -18.05 -6.32
N GLY A 90 6.06 -17.66 -7.56
CA GLY A 90 7.00 -17.21 -8.58
C GLY A 90 6.94 -15.72 -8.86
N TRP A 91 6.57 -14.88 -7.88
CA TRP A 91 6.34 -13.44 -8.08
C TRP A 91 7.51 -12.73 -8.77
N GLU A 92 8.75 -12.95 -8.31
CA GLU A 92 9.93 -12.31 -8.89
C GLU A 92 10.31 -12.96 -10.22
N GLN A 93 10.42 -14.28 -10.27
CA GLN A 93 10.88 -15.02 -11.46
C GLN A 93 9.90 -14.92 -12.63
N ALA A 94 8.60 -14.80 -12.36
CA ALA A 94 7.56 -14.74 -13.39
C ALA A 94 7.18 -13.31 -13.79
N GLY A 95 7.86 -12.29 -13.25
CA GLY A 95 7.60 -10.87 -13.52
C GLY A 95 6.20 -10.43 -13.06
N GLY A 96 5.81 -10.83 -11.84
CA GLY A 96 4.49 -10.52 -11.29
C GLY A 96 4.28 -9.03 -11.02
N ALA A 97 5.33 -8.33 -10.58
CA ALA A 97 5.29 -6.88 -10.34
C ALA A 97 5.07 -6.12 -11.64
N GLU A 98 5.82 -6.47 -12.67
CA GLU A 98 5.77 -5.91 -14.02
C GLU A 98 4.42 -6.16 -14.67
N ALA A 99 3.95 -7.42 -14.65
CA ALA A 99 2.67 -7.81 -15.23
C ALA A 99 1.50 -7.05 -14.58
N TYR A 100 1.50 -6.95 -13.25
CA TYR A 100 0.45 -6.23 -12.55
C TYR A 100 0.55 -4.72 -12.75
N ARG A 101 1.76 -4.15 -12.82
CA ARG A 101 1.94 -2.73 -13.15
C ARG A 101 1.40 -2.41 -14.55
N CYS A 102 1.70 -3.24 -15.54
CA CYS A 102 1.13 -3.09 -16.88
C CYS A 102 -0.41 -3.13 -16.86
N LEU A 103 -1.00 -4.05 -16.08
CA LEU A 103 -2.46 -4.10 -15.91
C LEU A 103 -3.03 -2.80 -15.31
N LEU A 104 -2.37 -2.24 -14.30
CA LEU A 104 -2.80 -0.99 -13.68
C LEU A 104 -2.75 0.17 -14.66
N PHE A 105 -1.68 0.30 -15.43
CA PHE A 105 -1.50 1.42 -16.37
C PHE A 105 -2.31 1.24 -17.67
N SER A 106 -2.65 0.01 -18.07
CA SER A 106 -3.60 -0.21 -19.17
C SER A 106 -5.05 0.11 -18.78
N SER A 107 -5.43 -0.15 -17.53
CA SER A 107 -6.81 0.03 -17.03
C SER A 107 -7.06 1.39 -16.36
N GLY A 108 -5.98 2.08 -16.01
CA GLY A 108 -5.97 3.24 -15.14
C GLY A 108 -5.88 4.58 -15.83
N VAL A 109 -5.89 4.61 -17.17
CA VAL A 109 -5.82 5.86 -17.94
C VAL A 109 -7.01 6.75 -17.58
N GLU A 110 -6.71 8.04 -17.43
CA GLU A 110 -7.71 9.08 -17.26
C GLU A 110 -8.72 9.06 -18.43
N ILE A 111 -9.96 9.39 -18.14
CA ILE A 111 -10.99 9.56 -19.16
C ILE A 111 -11.26 11.04 -19.28
N LYS A 112 -11.11 11.57 -20.49
CA LYS A 112 -11.48 12.93 -20.85
C LYS A 112 -12.86 12.98 -21.50
N ASP A 113 -13.45 14.16 -21.56
CA ASP A 113 -14.68 14.42 -22.31
C ASP A 113 -14.47 14.21 -23.82
N ALA A 114 -15.56 14.29 -24.58
CA ALA A 114 -15.52 14.08 -26.03
C ALA A 114 -14.64 15.12 -26.75
N GLN A 115 -14.45 16.30 -26.15
CA GLN A 115 -13.62 17.39 -26.64
C GLN A 115 -12.14 17.23 -26.26
N ASN A 116 -11.82 16.26 -25.41
CA ASN A 116 -10.48 16.01 -24.88
C ASN A 116 -9.92 17.18 -24.03
N GLU A 117 -10.80 18.01 -23.49
CA GLU A 117 -10.46 19.22 -22.74
C GLU A 117 -10.46 18.94 -21.23
N ASN A 118 -11.52 18.31 -20.72
CA ASN A 118 -11.70 18.11 -19.29
C ASN A 118 -11.58 16.64 -18.89
N VAL A 119 -10.94 16.38 -17.75
CA VAL A 119 -10.85 15.03 -17.17
C VAL A 119 -12.18 14.72 -16.46
N VAL A 120 -12.92 13.75 -17.01
CA VAL A 120 -14.19 13.24 -16.46
C VAL A 120 -13.92 12.15 -15.42
N ARG A 121 -12.84 11.39 -15.57
CA ARG A 121 -12.37 10.42 -14.58
C ARG A 121 -10.87 10.53 -14.42
N GLN A 122 -10.43 10.94 -13.24
CA GLN A 122 -9.02 11.00 -12.87
C GLN A 122 -8.36 9.62 -13.06
N GLY A 123 -7.11 9.64 -13.52
CA GLY A 123 -6.31 8.44 -13.75
C GLY A 123 -4.85 8.82 -14.00
N VAL A 124 -4.07 7.87 -14.51
CA VAL A 124 -2.74 8.17 -15.05
C VAL A 124 -2.90 8.82 -16.43
N THR A 125 -1.96 9.68 -16.82
CA THR A 125 -2.04 10.30 -18.15
C THR A 125 -1.81 9.24 -19.24
N ALA A 126 -2.35 9.48 -20.43
CA ALA A 126 -2.15 8.58 -21.57
C ALA A 126 -0.67 8.45 -21.96
N GLU A 127 0.13 9.50 -21.75
CA GLU A 127 1.57 9.50 -22.01
C GLU A 127 2.31 8.58 -21.03
N GLU A 128 2.07 8.76 -19.73
CA GLU A 128 2.69 7.93 -18.68
C GLU A 128 2.30 6.45 -18.84
N ALA A 129 1.04 6.18 -19.16
CA ALA A 129 0.58 4.83 -19.44
C ALA A 129 1.33 4.20 -20.62
N ARG A 130 1.49 4.94 -21.72
CA ARG A 130 2.26 4.47 -22.88
C ARG A 130 3.73 4.23 -22.51
N GLN A 131 4.34 5.12 -21.74
CA GLN A 131 5.73 4.97 -21.31
C GLN A 131 5.91 3.74 -20.39
N VAL A 132 5.06 3.55 -19.39
CA VAL A 132 5.12 2.38 -18.49
C VAL A 132 4.90 1.06 -19.24
N LEU A 133 3.99 1.04 -20.21
CA LEU A 133 3.77 -0.15 -21.05
C LEU A 133 4.98 -0.43 -21.95
N LYS A 134 5.59 0.61 -22.53
CA LYS A 134 6.83 0.50 -23.31
C LYS A 134 7.99 -0.07 -22.48
N ASP A 135 8.10 0.38 -21.22
CA ASP A 135 9.10 -0.10 -20.25
C ASP A 135 8.72 -1.44 -19.61
N LYS A 136 7.63 -2.06 -20.07
CA LYS A 136 7.10 -3.35 -19.60
C LYS A 136 6.84 -3.37 -18.09
N GLY A 137 6.41 -2.25 -17.52
CA GLY A 137 6.05 -2.15 -16.11
C GLY A 137 7.23 -2.32 -15.14
N LYS A 138 8.46 -2.18 -15.62
CA LYS A 138 9.65 -2.28 -14.76
C LYS A 138 9.75 -1.07 -13.84
N LEU A 139 10.21 -1.33 -12.62
CA LEU A 139 10.66 -0.30 -11.69
C LEU A 139 12.18 -0.36 -11.60
N SER A 140 12.83 0.80 -11.47
CA SER A 140 14.26 0.87 -11.22
C SER A 140 14.60 0.26 -9.85
N SER A 141 15.85 -0.20 -9.69
CA SER A 141 16.34 -0.69 -8.40
C SER A 141 16.20 0.37 -7.30
N ALA A 142 16.39 1.65 -7.63
CA ALA A 142 16.23 2.76 -6.70
C ALA A 142 14.78 2.91 -6.21
N GLU A 143 13.79 2.83 -7.12
CA GLU A 143 12.37 2.83 -6.75
C GLU A 143 12.01 1.63 -5.89
N MET A 144 12.48 0.42 -6.26
CA MET A 144 12.23 -0.80 -5.49
C MET A 144 12.81 -0.71 -4.07
N VAL A 145 14.03 -0.21 -3.92
CA VAL A 145 14.64 0.02 -2.60
C VAL A 145 13.80 1.04 -1.81
N ARG A 146 13.45 2.18 -2.41
CA ARG A 146 12.58 3.18 -1.77
C ARG A 146 11.27 2.59 -1.28
N LEU A 147 10.60 1.76 -2.09
CA LEU A 147 9.34 1.11 -1.73
C LEU A 147 9.48 0.07 -0.61
N ARG A 148 10.64 -0.58 -0.48
CA ARG A 148 10.94 -1.50 0.64
C ARG A 148 11.26 -0.72 1.91
N VAL A 149 12.04 0.35 1.80
CA VAL A 149 12.49 1.16 2.95
C VAL A 149 11.54 2.29 3.32
N ARG A 150 10.45 2.55 2.58
CA ARG A 150 9.49 3.62 2.94
C ARG A 150 8.82 3.41 4.30
N TYR A 151 8.80 2.18 4.79
CA TYR A 151 8.39 1.86 6.16
C TYR A 151 9.33 2.51 7.21
N PHE A 152 10.54 2.86 6.79
CA PHE A 152 11.55 3.59 7.53
C PHE A 152 11.53 5.09 7.27
N SER A 153 11.28 5.58 6.05
CA SER A 153 11.27 7.04 5.81
C SER A 153 10.00 7.72 6.30
N ASP A 154 8.83 7.10 6.12
CA ASP A 154 7.53 7.80 6.25
C ASP A 154 7.03 7.91 7.71
N GLY A 155 7.81 7.46 8.70
CA GLY A 155 7.38 7.55 10.10
C GLY A 155 8.30 6.92 11.13
N LEU A 156 9.62 6.97 10.91
CA LEU A 156 10.57 6.30 11.79
C LEU A 156 11.45 7.27 12.56
N VAL A 157 11.49 7.00 13.86
CA VAL A 157 12.60 7.32 14.72
C VAL A 157 13.50 6.09 14.71
N LEU A 158 14.73 6.27 14.22
CA LEU A 158 15.79 5.25 14.15
C LEU A 158 16.96 5.68 15.00
N GLY A 159 17.57 4.76 15.73
CA GLY A 159 18.81 5.03 16.43
C GLY A 159 19.06 4.06 17.57
N SER A 160 19.76 4.56 18.59
CA SER A 160 19.93 3.84 19.85
C SER A 160 18.58 3.56 20.51
N LYS A 161 18.54 2.56 21.39
CA LYS A 161 17.34 2.27 22.19
C LYS A 161 16.87 3.53 22.93
N GLU A 162 17.80 4.24 23.55
CA GLU A 162 17.55 5.46 24.31
C GLU A 162 16.91 6.57 23.46
N PHE A 163 17.47 6.85 22.29
CA PHE A 163 16.91 7.85 21.37
C PHE A 163 15.46 7.51 20.99
N VAL A 164 15.18 6.25 20.67
CA VAL A 164 13.83 5.81 20.30
C VAL A 164 12.86 5.86 21.48
N GLU A 165 13.31 5.53 22.70
CA GLU A 165 12.49 5.63 23.91
C GLU A 165 12.21 7.09 24.30
N ASN A 166 13.16 8.00 24.10
CA ASN A 166 12.97 9.42 24.34
C ASN A 166 11.87 9.98 23.45
N VAL A 167 11.94 9.74 22.13
CA VAL A 167 10.88 10.20 21.22
C VAL A 167 9.53 9.52 21.51
N PHE A 168 9.53 8.26 21.93
CA PHE A 168 8.30 7.58 22.36
C PHE A 168 7.66 8.26 23.58
N THR A 169 8.47 8.66 24.55
CA THR A 169 8.04 9.31 25.79
C THR A 169 7.54 10.73 25.52
N GLU A 170 8.26 11.51 24.72
CA GLU A 170 7.84 12.85 24.28
C GLU A 170 6.49 12.83 23.53
N ASN A 171 6.19 11.72 22.85
CA ASN A 171 4.97 11.55 22.07
C ASN A 171 4.00 10.54 22.72
N ARG A 172 4.04 10.39 24.05
CA ARG A 172 3.34 9.32 24.78
C ARG A 172 1.83 9.31 24.53
N ASP A 173 1.22 10.48 24.38
CA ASP A 173 -0.19 10.71 24.09
C ASP A 173 -0.63 10.14 22.72
N LYS A 174 0.30 10.07 21.76
CA LYS A 174 0.04 9.52 20.41
C LYS A 174 -0.04 7.99 20.42
N PHE A 175 0.40 7.31 21.48
CA PHE A 175 0.43 5.85 21.57
C PHE A 175 -0.61 5.27 22.53
N SER A 176 -1.00 4.01 22.28
CA SER A 176 -1.92 3.28 23.16
C SER A 176 -1.42 3.26 24.61
N PRO A 177 -2.29 3.44 25.62
CA PRO A 177 -1.94 3.25 27.03
C PRO A 177 -1.29 1.88 27.31
N LYS A 178 -1.63 0.85 26.50
CA LYS A 178 -1.07 -0.51 26.62
C LYS A 178 0.37 -0.64 26.12
N ARG A 179 0.84 0.26 25.27
CA ARG A 179 2.22 0.25 24.77
C ARG A 179 3.10 0.86 25.85
N ARG A 180 3.99 0.05 26.44
CA ARG A 180 4.86 0.46 27.55
C ARG A 180 6.21 1.01 27.08
N ASP A 181 6.67 0.59 25.90
CA ASP A 181 7.96 0.94 25.32
C ASP A 181 7.86 1.29 23.83
N GLY A 182 8.80 2.13 23.38
CA GLY A 182 8.92 2.60 22.02
C GLY A 182 9.80 1.70 21.15
N ALA A 183 10.95 1.28 21.68
CA ALA A 183 12.02 0.70 20.90
C ALA A 183 11.69 -0.72 20.42
N ARG A 184 11.86 -0.95 19.12
CA ARG A 184 11.77 -2.27 18.49
C ARG A 184 13.11 -2.55 17.83
N LYS A 185 13.81 -3.58 18.30
CA LYS A 185 15.12 -3.98 17.75
C LYS A 185 14.96 -4.33 16.27
N VAL A 186 15.87 -3.84 15.44
CA VAL A 186 16.01 -4.24 14.05
C VAL A 186 16.80 -5.55 14.02
N SER A 187 16.15 -6.64 13.63
CA SER A 187 16.77 -7.98 13.65
C SER A 187 17.94 -8.13 12.69
N GLU A 188 17.93 -7.35 11.60
CA GLU A 188 18.86 -7.42 10.47
C GLU A 188 20.07 -6.49 10.64
N SER A 189 20.25 -5.87 11.80
CA SER A 189 21.38 -4.97 12.08
C SER A 189 22.43 -5.68 12.95
N GLU A 190 23.68 -5.66 12.51
CA GLU A 190 24.84 -6.17 13.28
C GLU A 190 25.09 -5.32 14.54
N SER A 191 24.72 -4.03 14.48
CA SER A 191 24.73 -3.11 15.62
C SER A 191 23.37 -3.08 16.33
N PRO A 192 23.28 -2.69 17.63
CA PRO A 192 22.01 -2.60 18.36
C PRO A 192 21.18 -1.39 17.90
N LEU A 193 20.60 -1.50 16.70
CA LEU A 193 19.74 -0.50 16.10
C LEU A 193 18.28 -0.76 16.48
N TYR A 194 17.56 0.31 16.79
CA TYR A 194 16.15 0.27 17.18
C TYR A 194 15.32 1.21 16.32
N SER A 195 14.02 0.90 16.28
CA SER A 195 13.02 1.59 15.50
C SER A 195 11.74 1.80 16.32
N LEU A 196 11.06 2.93 16.16
CA LEU A 196 9.80 3.20 16.88
C LEU A 196 8.62 2.35 16.36
N ARG A 197 8.75 1.75 15.17
CA ARG A 197 7.76 0.83 14.60
C ARG A 197 8.47 -0.44 14.19
N ARG A 198 7.85 -1.62 14.42
CA ARG A 198 8.41 -2.87 13.92
C ARG A 198 8.54 -2.78 12.41
N LEU A 199 9.78 -2.83 11.96
CA LEU A 199 10.13 -2.94 10.56
C LEU A 199 9.65 -4.29 10.04
N ARG A 200 9.25 -4.34 8.78
CA ARG A 200 8.93 -5.62 8.15
C ARG A 200 10.24 -6.42 8.02
N LEU A 201 10.16 -7.71 8.40
CA LEU A 201 11.27 -8.65 8.24
C LEU A 201 11.76 -8.66 6.78
N ARG A 202 13.08 -8.61 6.56
CA ARG A 202 13.77 -8.63 5.25
C ARG A 202 13.60 -7.35 4.40
N ALA A 203 13.75 -6.18 5.02
CA ALA A 203 13.76 -4.92 4.28
C ALA A 203 14.98 -4.75 3.35
N LEU A 204 16.09 -5.39 3.73
CA LEU A 204 17.32 -5.49 2.98
C LEU A 204 17.52 -7.00 2.77
N ASN A 205 17.45 -7.45 1.51
CA ASN A 205 18.04 -8.72 1.14
C ASN A 205 19.52 -8.46 0.86
#